data_AF-A0A7J0EJ97-F1
#
_entry.id   AF-A0A7J0EJ97-F1
#
_cell.length_a   1.000
_cell.length_b   1.000
_cell.length_c   1.000
_cell.angle_alpha   90.00
_cell.angle_beta   90.00
_cell.angle_gamma   90.00
#
_symmetry.space_group_name_H-M   'P 1'
#
loop_
_entity.id
_entity.type
_entity.pdbx_description
1 polymer ?
#
loop_
_entity_poly.entity_id
_entity_poly.type
_entity_poly.pdbx_seq_one_letter_code
_entity_poly.pdbx_strand_id
1 'polypeptide(L)'
;ACLGALAKHTNEIFQQICQRLREMAVSESNRPKGVAGEAKAAALGVDAPQEELLEIISQVATDIHGFYVSKSSFDHPQYDPLRKIVIDLLIAEGPNAKLKKAAISEAAKLQLNRDITPNEYQKWLIDTNWFHELLTPMNRG
;
A
#
# COMPACT_ATOMS: atom_id res chain seq x y z
N ALA A 1 18.90 -16.54 10.74
CA ALA A 1 18.67 -16.18 9.32
C ALA A 1 17.45 -15.27 9.14
N CYS A 2 16.27 -15.61 9.68
CA CYS A 2 15.03 -14.84 9.49
C CYS A 2 15.03 -13.39 10.06
N LEU A 3 15.64 -13.14 11.22
CA LEU A 3 15.72 -11.80 11.83
C LEU A 3 16.55 -10.80 10.99
N GLY A 4 17.64 -11.25 10.37
CA GLY A 4 18.51 -10.38 9.55
C GLY A 4 17.90 -10.02 8.20
N ALA A 5 17.10 -10.91 7.61
CA ALA A 5 16.36 -10.60 6.39
C ALA A 5 15.23 -9.60 6.66
N LEU A 6 14.51 -9.76 7.78
CA LEU A 6 13.44 -8.85 8.16
C LEU A 6 13.96 -7.43 8.43
N ALA A 7 15.07 -7.30 9.17
CA ALA A 7 15.70 -6.01 9.45
C ALA A 7 16.27 -5.31 8.20
N LYS A 8 16.72 -6.08 7.21
CA LYS A 8 17.22 -5.54 5.95
C LYS A 8 16.08 -4.99 5.09
N HIS A 9 14.99 -5.74 4.95
CA HIS A 9 13.81 -5.31 4.19
C HIS A 9 13.15 -4.06 4.78
N THR A 10 13.02 -3.97 6.10
CA THR A 10 12.43 -2.78 6.76
C THR A 10 13.28 -1.53 6.57
N ASN A 11 14.61 -1.65 6.55
CA ASN A 11 15.51 -0.53 6.27
C ASN A 11 15.44 -0.08 4.80
N GLU A 12 15.40 -1.02 3.86
CA GLU A 12 15.27 -0.71 2.42
C GLU A 12 13.97 0.04 2.11
N ILE A 13 12.85 -0.33 2.75
CA ILE A 13 11.57 0.36 2.58
C ILE A 13 11.62 1.76 3.20
N PHE A 14 12.18 1.89 4.40
CA PHE A 14 12.33 3.17 5.08
C PHE A 14 13.11 4.18 4.21
N GLN A 15 14.27 3.77 3.68
CA GLN A 15 15.08 4.63 2.81
C GLN A 15 14.33 5.07 1.55
N GLN A 16 13.51 4.19 0.96
CA GLN A 16 12.72 4.53 -0.23
C GLN A 16 11.60 5.53 0.07
N ILE A 17 10.95 5.43 1.23
CA ILE A 17 9.91 6.37 1.65
C ILE A 17 10.54 7.73 1.96
N CYS A 18 11.65 7.77 2.71
CA CYS A 18 12.40 9.01 2.94
C CYS A 18 12.85 9.65 1.62
N GLN A 19 13.25 8.84 0.63
CA GLN A 19 13.64 9.36 -0.68
C GLN A 19 12.47 10.02 -1.42
N ARG A 20 11.29 9.38 -1.45
CA ARG A 20 10.09 9.99 -2.05
C ARG A 20 9.60 11.22 -1.30
N LEU A 21 9.68 11.24 0.03
CA LEU A 21 9.36 12.42 0.82
C LEU A 21 10.31 13.58 0.51
N ARG A 22 11.61 13.31 0.33
CA ARG A 22 12.57 14.32 -0.15
C ARG A 22 12.22 14.86 -1.54
N GLU A 23 11.92 13.97 -2.49
CA GLU A 23 11.51 14.36 -3.85
C GLU A 23 10.24 15.22 -3.84
N MET A 24 9.25 14.85 -3.01
CA MET A 24 8.01 15.59 -2.84
C MET A 24 8.23 16.96 -2.18
N ALA A 25 9.09 17.03 -1.17
CA ALA A 25 9.47 18.30 -0.54
C ALA A 25 10.11 19.26 -1.54
N VAL A 26 10.99 18.74 -2.41
CA VAL A 26 11.65 19.53 -3.48
C VAL A 26 10.67 19.91 -4.60
N SER A 27 9.77 19.02 -5.01
CA SER A 27 8.82 19.33 -6.08
C SER A 27 7.79 20.37 -5.65
N GLU A 28 7.24 20.23 -4.45
CA GLU A 28 6.22 21.15 -3.94
C GLU A 28 6.79 22.52 -3.55
N SER A 29 8.06 22.60 -3.12
CA SER A 29 8.72 23.89 -2.86
C SER A 29 8.94 24.73 -4.12
N ASN A 30 9.04 24.08 -5.28
CA ASN A 30 9.28 24.74 -6.57
C ASN A 30 7.98 25.10 -7.33
N ARG A 31 6.79 24.75 -6.80
CA ARG A 31 5.52 25.06 -7.46
C ARG A 31 5.09 26.51 -7.20
N PRO A 32 4.71 27.27 -8.24
CA PRO A 32 4.24 28.67 -8.09
C PRO A 32 2.99 28.85 -7.21
N LYS A 33 2.25 27.77 -6.95
CA LYS A 33 1.09 27.68 -6.05
C LYS A 33 1.18 26.44 -5.14
N GLY A 34 2.40 25.99 -4.82
CA GLY A 34 2.60 24.81 -3.96
C GLY A 34 1.92 24.99 -2.61
N VAL A 35 1.32 23.92 -2.09
CA VAL A 35 0.76 23.93 -0.74
C VAL A 35 1.96 23.89 0.20
N ALA A 36 2.43 25.05 0.67
CA ALA A 36 3.62 25.17 1.51
C ALA A 36 3.59 24.24 2.76
N GLY A 37 2.38 23.83 3.19
CA GLY A 37 2.18 22.83 4.23
C GLY A 37 2.59 21.41 3.86
N GLU A 38 2.39 20.97 2.60
CA GLU A 38 2.72 19.61 2.14
C GLU A 38 4.24 19.43 2.00
N ALA A 39 4.93 20.42 1.42
CA ALA A 39 6.40 20.41 1.33
C ALA A 39 7.05 20.37 2.73
N LYS A 40 6.50 21.14 3.68
CA LYS A 40 6.96 21.16 5.07
C LYS A 40 6.67 19.84 5.79
N ALA A 41 5.49 19.26 5.61
CA ALA A 41 5.14 17.96 6.18
C ALA A 41 6.02 16.84 5.62
N ALA A 42 6.32 16.86 4.32
CA ALA A 42 7.21 15.91 3.69
C ALA A 42 8.65 16.01 4.23
N ALA A 43 9.16 17.24 4.40
CA ALA A 43 10.48 17.46 5.02
C ALA A 43 10.54 16.94 6.46
N LEU A 44 9.51 17.21 7.28
CA LEU A 44 9.42 16.71 8.66
C LEU A 44 9.34 15.18 8.72
N GLY A 45 8.68 14.54 7.75
CA GLY A 45 8.60 13.08 7.66
C GLY A 45 9.93 12.40 7.35
N VAL A 46 10.89 13.10 6.74
CA VAL A 46 12.26 12.57 6.49
C VAL A 46 13.07 12.49 7.78
N ASP A 47 12.85 13.43 8.70
CA ASP A 47 13.57 13.53 9.98
C ASP A 47 12.91 12.69 11.09
N ALA A 48 11.76 12.08 10.83
CA ALA A 48 11.04 11.27 11.80
C ALA A 48 11.80 9.96 12.12
N PRO A 49 11.77 9.49 13.39
CA PRO A 49 12.26 8.16 13.73
C PRO A 49 11.60 7.08 12.88
N GLN A 50 12.36 6.04 12.51
CA GLN A 50 11.87 4.94 11.68
C GLN A 50 10.61 4.28 12.25
N GLU A 51 10.57 4.11 13.57
CA GLU A 51 9.44 3.52 14.28
C GLU A 51 8.17 4.38 14.14
N GLU A 52 8.27 5.70 14.34
CA GLU A 52 7.15 6.63 14.18
C GLU A 52 6.65 6.67 12.73
N LEU A 53 7.58 6.66 11.75
CA LEU A 53 7.21 6.65 10.35
C LEU A 53 6.48 5.35 9.96
N LEU A 54 6.97 4.21 10.44
CA LEU A 54 6.33 2.91 10.22
C LEU A 54 4.94 2.85 10.88
N GLU A 55 4.78 3.43 12.08
CA GLU A 55 3.48 3.55 12.72
C GLU A 55 2.51 4.38 11.87
N ILE A 56 2.93 5.52 11.32
CA ILE A 56 2.11 6.36 10.44
C ILE A 56 1.74 5.60 9.15
N ILE A 57 2.72 4.95 8.52
CA ILE A 57 2.47 4.12 7.33
C ILE A 57 1.47 3.02 7.65
N SER A 58 1.60 2.36 8.81
CA SER A 58 0.71 1.29 9.24
C SER A 58 -0.73 1.76 9.46
N GLN A 59 -0.99 3.06 9.62
CA GLN A 59 -2.34 3.60 9.71
C GLN A 59 -3.04 3.57 8.35
N VAL A 60 -2.31 3.89 7.27
CA VAL A 60 -2.86 4.07 5.92
C VAL A 60 -2.61 2.90 4.99
N ALA A 61 -1.61 2.08 5.27
CA ALA A 61 -1.19 0.93 4.47
C ALA A 61 -0.96 -0.31 5.33
N THR A 62 -1.02 -1.48 4.70
CA THR A 62 -0.76 -2.77 5.31
C THR A 62 0.49 -3.37 4.70
N ASP A 63 1.42 -3.82 5.54
CA ASP A 63 2.58 -4.60 5.11
C ASP A 63 2.12 -6.02 4.75
N ILE A 64 2.37 -6.40 3.50
CA ILE A 64 2.15 -7.73 2.95
C ILE A 64 3.51 -8.28 2.51
N HIS A 65 4.17 -9.01 3.42
CA HIS A 65 5.44 -9.69 3.15
C HIS A 65 6.56 -8.77 2.61
N GLY A 66 6.64 -7.53 3.12
CA GLY A 66 7.62 -6.52 2.71
C GLY A 66 7.12 -5.55 1.64
N PHE A 67 5.84 -5.61 1.28
CA PHE A 67 5.20 -4.67 0.35
C PHE A 67 4.05 -3.94 1.05
N TYR A 68 4.06 -2.61 1.00
CA TYR A 68 3.01 -1.80 1.62
C TYR A 68 1.87 -1.53 0.65
N VAL A 69 0.65 -1.95 1.02
CA VAL A 69 -0.57 -1.80 0.22
C VAL A 69 -1.54 -0.85 0.93
N SER A 70 -2.04 0.17 0.23
CA SER A 70 -3.04 1.08 0.81
C SER A 70 -4.28 0.32 1.30
N LYS A 71 -4.77 0.67 2.49
CA LYS A 71 -5.99 0.09 3.06
C LYS A 71 -7.26 0.59 2.38
N SER A 72 -7.21 1.76 1.75
CA SER A 72 -8.36 2.43 1.14
C SER A 72 -8.02 3.00 -0.23
N SER A 73 -9.02 3.12 -1.11
CA SER A 73 -8.92 3.89 -2.35
C SER A 73 -9.54 5.27 -2.16
N PHE A 74 -8.83 6.30 -2.60
CA PHE A 74 -9.36 7.67 -2.58
C PHE A 74 -10.55 7.84 -3.53
N ASP A 75 -10.46 7.28 -4.74
CA ASP A 75 -11.48 7.41 -5.78
C ASP A 75 -12.65 6.42 -5.57
N HIS A 76 -12.37 5.27 -4.95
CA HIS A 76 -13.31 4.16 -4.89
C HIS A 76 -13.38 3.46 -3.50
N PRO A 77 -13.68 4.20 -2.42
CA PRO A 77 -13.75 3.65 -1.06
C PRO A 77 -14.88 2.60 -0.87
N GLN A 78 -15.89 2.60 -1.75
CA GLN A 78 -16.96 1.59 -1.73
C GLN A 78 -16.47 0.15 -1.91
N TYR A 79 -15.25 -0.04 -2.44
CA TYR A 79 -14.64 -1.36 -2.60
C TYR A 79 -13.65 -1.71 -1.48
N ASP A 80 -13.48 -0.86 -0.48
CA ASP A 80 -12.57 -1.11 0.65
C ASP A 80 -12.87 -2.41 1.42
N PRO A 81 -14.13 -2.82 1.62
CA PRO A 81 -14.41 -4.11 2.24
C PRO A 81 -13.81 -5.29 1.44
N LEU A 82 -13.88 -5.23 0.11
CA LEU A 82 -13.29 -6.25 -0.76
C LEU A 82 -11.75 -6.17 -0.78
N ARG A 83 -11.21 -4.94 -0.79
CA ARG A 83 -9.76 -4.70 -0.67
C ARG A 83 -9.21 -5.32 0.61
N LYS A 84 -9.89 -5.12 1.74
CA LYS A 84 -9.50 -5.73 3.02
C LYS A 84 -9.45 -7.25 2.95
N ILE A 85 -10.48 -7.89 2.39
CA ILE A 85 -10.53 -9.36 2.23
C ILE A 85 -9.33 -9.87 1.44
N VAL A 86 -8.97 -9.19 0.36
CA VAL A 86 -7.85 -9.59 -0.50
C VAL A 86 -6.51 -9.40 0.20
N ILE A 87 -6.34 -8.31 0.95
CA ILE A 87 -5.17 -8.08 1.80
C ILE A 87 -5.03 -9.21 2.84
N ASP A 88 -6.11 -9.52 3.55
CA ASP A 88 -6.11 -10.57 4.58
C ASP A 88 -5.76 -11.94 3.98
N LEU A 89 -6.27 -12.26 2.79
CA LEU A 89 -5.94 -13.49 2.06
C LEU A 89 -4.46 -13.53 1.63
N LEU A 90 -3.90 -12.42 1.12
CA LEU A 90 -2.48 -12.35 0.75
C LEU A 90 -1.55 -12.53 1.96
N ILE A 91 -1.92 -11.97 3.12
CA ILE A 91 -1.19 -12.18 4.38
C ILE A 91 -1.24 -13.66 4.77
N ALA A 92 -2.41 -14.28 4.71
CA ALA A 92 -2.61 -15.67 5.13
C ALA A 92 -1.92 -16.70 4.21
N GLU A 93 -1.91 -16.49 2.89
CA GLU A 93 -1.30 -17.44 1.95
C GLU A 93 0.23 -17.36 1.89
N GLY A 94 0.83 -16.27 2.36
CA GLY A 94 2.29 -16.11 2.42
C GLY A 94 2.90 -15.44 1.18
N PRO A 95 4.23 -15.26 1.17
CA PRO A 95 4.94 -14.59 0.09
C PRO A 95 4.81 -15.37 -1.22
N ASN A 96 4.53 -14.66 -2.33
CA ASN A 96 4.27 -15.21 -3.69
C ASN A 96 2.93 -15.92 -3.88
N ALA A 97 1.97 -15.74 -2.96
CA ALA A 97 0.61 -16.20 -3.10
C ALA A 97 -0.03 -15.77 -4.43
N LYS A 98 -0.79 -16.67 -5.04
CA LYS A 98 -1.59 -16.39 -6.25
C LYS A 98 -3.06 -16.60 -5.92
N LEU A 99 -3.71 -15.53 -5.49
CA LEU A 99 -5.12 -15.57 -5.15
C LEU A 99 -5.97 -15.93 -6.36
N LYS A 100 -6.79 -16.97 -6.20
CA LYS A 100 -7.80 -17.35 -7.19
C LYS A 100 -9.08 -16.55 -6.94
N LYS A 101 -9.75 -16.14 -8.02
CA LYS A 101 -11.06 -15.47 -7.96
C LYS A 101 -12.08 -16.24 -7.11
N ALA A 102 -12.06 -17.57 -7.14
CA ALA A 102 -12.94 -18.41 -6.33
C ALA A 102 -12.70 -18.20 -4.83
N ALA A 103 -11.45 -18.21 -4.38
CA ALA A 103 -11.09 -17.98 -2.97
C ALA A 103 -11.51 -16.57 -2.50
N ILE A 104 -11.31 -15.56 -3.34
CA ILE A 104 -11.76 -14.19 -3.05
C ILE A 104 -13.28 -14.15 -2.91
N SER A 105 -14.00 -14.82 -3.82
CA SER A 105 -15.46 -14.85 -3.80
C SER A 105 -16.02 -15.58 -2.57
N GLU A 106 -15.43 -16.71 -2.20
CA GLU A 106 -15.81 -17.46 -0.99
C GLU A 106 -15.55 -16.65 0.28
N ALA A 107 -14.36 -16.06 0.42
CA ALA A 107 -14.02 -15.21 1.55
C ALA A 107 -14.96 -14.00 1.64
N ALA A 108 -15.31 -13.40 0.50
CA ALA A 108 -16.25 -12.30 0.47
C ALA A 108 -17.68 -12.69 0.85
N LYS A 109 -18.16 -13.86 0.43
CA LYS A 109 -19.46 -14.37 0.89
C LYS A 109 -19.49 -14.53 2.39
N LEU A 110 -18.41 -15.07 2.97
CA LEU A 110 -18.29 -15.28 4.41
C LEU A 110 -18.22 -13.95 5.18
N GLN A 111 -17.43 -12.98 4.71
CA GLN A 111 -17.15 -11.75 5.45
C GLN A 111 -18.16 -10.62 5.18
N LEU A 112 -18.68 -10.51 3.95
CA LEU A 112 -19.66 -9.48 3.57
C LEU A 112 -21.10 -9.98 3.66
N ASN A 113 -21.31 -11.26 3.98
CA ASN A 113 -22.62 -11.92 4.02
C ASN A 113 -23.44 -11.74 2.73
N ARG A 114 -22.75 -11.65 1.58
CA ARG A 114 -23.36 -11.49 0.26
C ARG A 114 -22.43 -11.96 -0.85
N ASP A 115 -23.01 -12.32 -1.99
CA ASP A 115 -22.25 -12.54 -3.21
C ASP A 115 -21.68 -11.23 -3.77
N ILE A 116 -20.44 -11.29 -4.26
CA ILE A 116 -19.86 -10.23 -5.08
C ILE A 116 -20.30 -10.48 -6.53
N THR A 117 -20.90 -9.46 -7.14
CA THR A 117 -21.29 -9.54 -8.54
C THR A 117 -20.06 -9.51 -9.46
N PRO A 118 -20.11 -10.16 -10.63
CA PRO A 118 -19.00 -10.09 -11.59
C PRO A 118 -18.59 -8.65 -11.96
N ASN A 119 -19.54 -7.73 -12.00
CA ASN A 119 -19.32 -6.32 -12.30
C ASN A 119 -18.59 -5.60 -11.16
N GLU A 120 -18.94 -5.85 -9.89
CA GLU A 120 -18.19 -5.32 -8.74
C GLU A 120 -16.76 -5.83 -8.74
N TYR A 121 -16.56 -7.13 -9.00
CA TYR A 121 -15.22 -7.71 -9.10
C TYR A 121 -14.41 -7.08 -10.24
N GLN A 122 -15.02 -6.88 -11.41
CA GLN A 122 -14.34 -6.23 -12.54
C GLN A 122 -14.04 -4.76 -12.26
N LYS A 123 -14.98 -4.01 -11.69
CA LYS A 123 -14.76 -2.60 -11.36
C LYS A 123 -13.71 -2.44 -10.28
N TRP A 124 -13.74 -3.28 -9.26
CA TRP A 124 -12.65 -3.37 -8.28
C TRP A 124 -11.35 -3.66 -9.01
N LEU A 125 -11.25 -4.71 -9.83
CA LEU A 125 -10.02 -5.06 -10.57
C LEU A 125 -9.51 -3.93 -11.48
N ILE A 126 -10.40 -3.15 -12.09
CA ILE A 126 -10.03 -2.03 -12.96
C ILE A 126 -9.60 -0.81 -12.12
N ASP A 127 -10.27 -0.54 -11.00
CA ASP A 127 -9.82 0.40 -9.97
C ASP A 127 -8.48 -0.06 -9.34
N THR A 128 -8.19 -1.37 -9.39
CA THR A 128 -6.94 -1.95 -8.89
C THR A 128 -5.71 -1.65 -9.77
N ASN A 129 -5.43 -0.37 -10.04
CA ASN A 129 -4.08 0.06 -10.42
C ASN A 129 -3.03 -0.29 -9.35
N TRP A 130 -3.44 -0.66 -8.13
CA TRP A 130 -2.52 -1.10 -7.06
C TRP A 130 -1.75 -2.40 -7.37
N PHE A 131 -2.22 -3.27 -8.27
CA PHE A 131 -1.40 -4.41 -8.71
C PHE A 131 -0.21 -3.98 -9.58
N HIS A 132 -0.35 -2.90 -10.34
CA HIS A 132 0.73 -2.38 -11.18
C HIS A 132 1.77 -1.58 -10.37
N GLU A 133 1.35 -0.88 -9.31
CA GLU A 133 2.27 -0.21 -8.37
C GLU A 133 3.03 -1.18 -7.46
N LEU A 134 2.45 -2.34 -7.12
CA LEU A 134 3.10 -3.33 -6.24
C LEU A 134 3.99 -4.35 -6.95
N LEU A 135 3.88 -4.49 -8.28
CA LEU A 135 4.69 -5.44 -9.07
C LEU A 135 5.74 -4.76 -9.96
N THR A 136 5.88 -3.45 -9.90
CA THR A 136 7.08 -2.81 -10.42
C THR A 136 8.13 -2.92 -9.30
N PRO A 137 9.18 -3.75 -9.40
CA PRO A 137 10.35 -3.49 -8.58
C PRO A 137 10.71 -2.02 -8.87
N MET A 138 10.80 -1.17 -7.85
CA MET A 138 11.28 0.20 -8.00
C MET A 138 12.77 0.16 -8.36
N ASN A 139 13.05 -0.34 -9.55
CA ASN A 139 14.34 -0.45 -10.16
C ASN A 139 14.12 -0.30 -11.66
N ARG A 140 14.17 0.95 -12.13
CA ARG A 140 14.48 1.25 -13.52
C ARG A 140 15.07 2.67 -13.59
N GLY A 141 16.39 2.70 -13.76
CA GLY A 141 17.16 3.86 -14.20
C GLY A 141 17.92 4.56 -13.09
#